data_AF-A0A382XAX0-F1
#
_entry.id   AF-A0A382XAX0-F1
#
_cell.length_a   1.000
_cell.length_b   1.000
_cell.length_c   1.000
_cell.angle_alpha   90.00
_cell.angle_beta   90.00
_cell.angle_gamma   90.00
#
_symmetry.space_group_name_H-M   'P 1'
#
loop_
_entity.id
_entity.type
_entity.pdbx_description
1 polymer ?
#
loop_
_entity_poly.entity_id
_entity_poly.type
_entity_poly.pdbx_seq_one_letter_code
_entity_poly.pdbx_strand_id
1 'polypeptide(L)'
;MLYYGADLLILGSKSIASKFRISPIVVGITLVAFGTSLPELIVSIIAILKGESGMVIGNVVGSNIANIGLVLAVTAILVPIVFSFKKISFDLYFLIFITFLPLFFMYLGDLVLWQGICFLLLLGGYCWYLFNKDHEYEDDHSDGNLSHGLTISLKIFSGIIGLGLGAH
;
A
#
# COMPACT_ATOMS: atom_id res chain seq x y z
N MET A 1 -16.92 17.57 -2.26
CA MET A 1 -16.14 17.14 -1.07
C MET A 1 -15.11 16.07 -1.41
N LEU A 2 -15.46 14.99 -2.12
CA LEU A 2 -14.50 13.93 -2.45
C LEU A 2 -13.32 14.39 -3.33
N TYR A 3 -13.58 15.24 -4.34
CA TYR A 3 -12.52 15.87 -5.17
C TYR A 3 -11.50 16.65 -4.33
N TYR A 4 -11.99 17.52 -3.43
CA TYR A 4 -11.12 18.30 -2.54
C TYR A 4 -10.37 17.42 -1.55
N GLY A 5 -10.99 16.34 -1.05
CA GLY A 5 -10.32 15.37 -0.18
C GLY A 5 -9.19 14.63 -0.89
N ALA A 6 -9.42 14.18 -2.12
CA ALA A 6 -8.40 13.53 -2.94
C ALA A 6 -7.24 14.48 -3.30
N ASP A 7 -7.55 15.73 -3.67
CA ASP A 7 -6.54 16.74 -3.99
C ASP A 7 -5.69 17.11 -2.76
N LEU A 8 -6.32 17.29 -1.59
CA LEU A 8 -5.62 17.48 -0.32
C LEU A 8 -4.75 16.28 0.08
N LEU A 9 -5.22 15.06 -0.18
CA LEU A 9 -4.46 13.84 0.10
C LEU A 9 -3.20 13.75 -0.78
N ILE A 10 -3.33 14.05 -2.07
CA ILE A 10 -2.22 14.05 -3.03
C ILE A 10 -1.21 15.15 -2.68
N LEU A 11 -1.69 16.38 -2.42
CA LEU A 11 -0.85 17.53 -2.07
C LEU A 11 -0.14 17.33 -0.73
N GLY A 12 -0.87 16.84 0.28
CA GLY A 12 -0.31 16.48 1.59
C GLY A 12 0.75 15.39 1.48
N SER A 13 0.50 14.37 0.67
CA SER A 13 1.45 13.29 0.41
C SER A 13 2.73 13.79 -0.24
N LYS A 14 2.63 14.64 -1.28
CA LYS A 14 3.80 15.27 -1.92
C LYS A 14 4.60 16.16 -0.95
N SER A 15 3.91 16.87 -0.06
CA SER A 15 4.55 17.73 0.95
C SER A 15 5.30 16.92 2.02
N ILE A 16 4.75 15.78 2.45
CA ILE A 16 5.42 14.86 3.37
C ILE A 16 6.65 14.22 2.71
N ALA A 17 6.52 13.79 1.45
CA ALA A 17 7.64 13.24 0.67
C ALA A 17 8.84 14.22 0.61
N SER A 18 8.56 15.48 0.28
CA SER A 18 9.59 16.51 0.14
C SER A 18 10.21 16.91 1.48
N LYS A 19 9.40 16.97 2.56
CA LYS A 19 9.87 17.36 3.90
C LYS A 19 10.71 16.27 4.57
N PHE A 20 10.37 15.00 4.37
CA PHE A 20 11.07 13.87 4.98
C PHE A 20 12.12 13.20 4.08
N ARG A 21 12.33 13.71 2.85
CA ARG A 21 13.24 13.13 1.84
C ARG A 21 12.97 11.64 1.60
N ILE A 22 11.71 11.25 1.62
CA ILE A 22 11.26 9.87 1.36
C ILE A 22 10.98 9.75 -0.14
N SER A 23 11.34 8.61 -0.74
CA SER A 23 11.10 8.37 -2.16
C SER A 23 9.60 8.54 -2.51
N PRO A 24 9.27 9.19 -3.65
CA PRO A 24 7.88 9.33 -4.10
C PRO A 24 7.15 7.99 -4.23
N ILE A 25 7.88 6.92 -4.52
CA ILE A 25 7.33 5.57 -4.65
C ILE A 25 6.82 5.08 -3.29
N VAL A 26 7.65 5.18 -2.24
CA VAL A 26 7.29 4.82 -0.85
C VAL A 26 6.02 5.54 -0.39
N VAL A 27 5.90 6.84 -0.71
CA VAL A 27 4.71 7.63 -0.37
C VAL A 27 3.47 7.18 -1.15
N GLY A 28 3.64 6.78 -2.41
CA GLY A 28 2.57 6.20 -3.23
C GLY A 28 2.05 4.87 -2.68
N ILE A 29 2.96 3.96 -2.33
CA ILE A 29 2.60 2.60 -1.85
C ILE A 29 2.09 2.58 -0.41
N THR A 30 2.42 3.59 0.40
CA THR A 30 1.99 3.68 1.81
C THR A 30 0.90 4.73 2.00
N LEU A 31 1.26 6.00 1.99
CA LEU A 31 0.37 7.09 2.40
C LEU A 31 -0.82 7.26 1.45
N VAL A 32 -0.58 7.20 0.14
CA VAL A 32 -1.65 7.35 -0.85
C VAL A 32 -2.55 6.11 -0.86
N ALA A 33 -1.98 4.91 -0.97
CA ALA A 33 -2.73 3.66 -0.96
C ALA A 33 -3.58 3.49 0.32
N PHE A 34 -2.98 3.76 1.49
CA PHE A 34 -3.70 3.70 2.77
C PHE A 34 -4.77 4.80 2.86
N GLY A 35 -4.42 6.00 2.42
CA GLY A 35 -5.29 7.15 2.37
C GLY A 35 -6.57 6.93 1.55
N THR A 36 -6.45 6.26 0.42
CA THR A 36 -7.61 5.93 -0.43
C THR A 36 -8.49 4.84 0.14
N SER A 37 -7.96 3.93 0.99
CA SER A 37 -8.72 2.82 1.59
C SER A 37 -9.27 3.10 2.99
N LEU A 38 -8.89 4.25 3.58
CA LEU A 38 -9.37 4.68 4.90
C LEU A 38 -10.89 4.86 4.97
N PRO A 39 -11.57 5.51 4.01
CA PRO A 39 -13.02 5.64 4.03
C PRO A 39 -13.73 4.28 4.07
N GLU A 40 -13.27 3.33 3.27
CA GLU A 40 -13.80 1.96 3.19
C GLU A 40 -13.57 1.21 4.50
N LEU A 41 -12.41 1.38 5.12
CA LEU A 41 -12.12 0.82 6.44
C LEU A 41 -13.09 1.36 7.49
N ILE A 42 -13.32 2.68 7.51
CA ILE A 42 -14.26 3.32 8.44
C ILE A 42 -15.68 2.80 8.23
N VAL A 43 -16.14 2.71 6.98
CA VAL A 43 -17.46 2.16 6.64
C VAL A 43 -17.60 0.71 7.10
N SER A 44 -16.56 -0.09 6.89
CA SER A 44 -16.51 -1.50 7.34
C SER A 44 -16.58 -1.63 8.85
N ILE A 45 -15.85 -0.79 9.59
CA ILE A 45 -15.88 -0.77 11.06
C ILE A 45 -17.28 -0.36 11.57
N ILE A 46 -17.88 0.66 10.97
CA ILE A 46 -19.23 1.09 11.36
C ILE A 46 -20.27 0.00 11.08
N ALA A 47 -20.15 -0.70 9.95
CA ALA A 47 -21.06 -1.79 9.58
C ALA A 47 -20.94 -2.99 10.54
N ILE A 48 -19.72 -3.41 10.90
CA ILE A 48 -19.54 -4.53 11.84
C ILE A 48 -20.04 -4.18 13.25
N LEU A 49 -19.85 -2.92 13.70
CA LEU A 49 -20.39 -2.45 14.99
C LEU A 49 -21.92 -2.43 15.03
N LYS A 50 -22.57 -2.35 13.87
CA LYS A 50 -24.03 -2.46 13.72
C LYS A 50 -24.51 -3.90 13.55
N GLY A 51 -23.62 -4.89 13.54
CA GLY A 51 -23.95 -6.30 13.29
C GLY A 51 -24.18 -6.64 11.82
N GLU A 52 -23.89 -5.73 10.89
CA GLU A 52 -24.13 -5.88 9.46
C GLU A 52 -22.91 -6.49 8.74
N SER A 53 -22.55 -7.72 9.09
CA SER A 53 -21.36 -8.40 8.53
C SER A 53 -21.42 -8.57 7.01
N GLY A 54 -22.62 -8.80 6.44
CA GLY A 54 -22.83 -8.86 4.99
C GLY A 54 -22.47 -7.56 4.27
N MET A 55 -22.74 -6.41 4.89
CA MET A 55 -22.38 -5.10 4.34
C MET A 55 -20.86 -4.87 4.33
N VAL A 56 -20.15 -5.37 5.34
CA VAL A 56 -18.68 -5.30 5.40
C VAL A 56 -18.06 -6.03 4.21
N ILE A 57 -18.52 -7.25 3.94
CA ILE A 57 -18.04 -8.06 2.82
C ILE A 57 -18.35 -7.37 1.49
N GLY A 58 -19.59 -6.90 1.33
CA GLY A 58 -20.02 -6.16 0.14
C GLY A 58 -19.16 -4.92 -0.11
N ASN A 59 -18.81 -4.19 0.95
CA ASN A 59 -17.96 -3.01 0.86
C ASN A 59 -16.52 -3.37 0.44
N VAL A 60 -15.89 -4.36 1.07
CA VAL A 60 -14.51 -4.78 0.75
C VAL A 60 -14.40 -5.33 -0.67
N VAL A 61 -15.28 -6.27 -1.04
CA VAL A 61 -15.25 -6.91 -2.36
C VAL A 61 -15.67 -5.92 -3.45
N GLY A 62 -16.73 -5.14 -3.22
CA GLY A 62 -17.22 -4.15 -4.16
C GLY A 62 -16.20 -3.06 -4.46
N SER A 63 -15.47 -2.58 -3.45
CA SER A 63 -14.45 -1.54 -3.62
C SER A 63 -13.26 -2.02 -4.45
N ASN A 64 -12.80 -3.27 -4.24
CA ASN A 64 -11.74 -3.86 -5.06
C ASN A 64 -12.18 -4.06 -6.52
N ILE A 65 -13.41 -4.51 -6.74
CA ILE A 65 -13.98 -4.65 -8.08
C ILE A 65 -14.10 -3.28 -8.76
N ALA A 66 -14.55 -2.24 -8.05
CA ALA A 66 -14.64 -0.89 -8.60
C ALA A 66 -13.24 -0.31 -8.92
N ASN A 67 -12.24 -0.53 -8.07
CA ASN A 67 -10.87 -0.06 -8.31
C ASN A 67 -10.26 -0.68 -9.57
N ILE A 68 -10.45 -1.99 -9.79
CA ILE A 68 -9.90 -2.67 -10.97
C ILE A 68 -10.80 -2.47 -12.21
N GLY A 69 -12.12 -2.64 -12.06
CA GLY A 69 -13.06 -2.63 -13.16
C GLY A 69 -13.41 -1.24 -13.67
N LEU A 70 -13.48 -0.24 -12.79
CA LEU A 70 -13.84 1.13 -13.15
C LEU A 70 -12.61 2.03 -13.18
N VAL A 71 -11.89 2.15 -12.06
CA VAL A 71 -10.78 3.13 -11.95
C VAL A 71 -9.62 2.75 -12.87
N LEU A 72 -9.12 1.52 -12.78
CA LEU A 72 -8.02 1.06 -13.64
C LEU A 72 -8.43 1.01 -15.12
N ALA A 73 -9.66 0.58 -15.44
CA ALA A 73 -10.14 0.56 -16.82
C ALA A 73 -10.22 1.97 -17.44
N VAL A 74 -10.81 2.94 -16.72
CA VAL A 74 -10.86 4.34 -17.18
C VAL A 74 -9.46 4.92 -17.29
N THR A 75 -8.58 4.63 -16.33
CA THR A 75 -7.18 5.10 -16.36
C THR A 75 -6.44 4.53 -17.58
N ALA A 76 -6.62 3.23 -17.89
CA ALA A 76 -5.99 2.59 -19.03
C ALA A 76 -6.50 3.12 -20.39
N ILE A 77 -7.76 3.56 -20.47
CA ILE A 77 -8.32 4.22 -21.66
C ILE A 77 -7.71 5.61 -21.85
N LEU A 78 -7.57 6.38 -20.76
CA LEU A 78 -7.04 7.76 -20.81
C LEU A 78 -5.51 7.81 -20.96
N VAL A 79 -4.81 6.91 -20.28
CA VAL A 79 -3.35 6.81 -20.24
C VAL A 79 -2.97 5.35 -20.48
N PRO A 80 -2.58 4.98 -21.71
CA PRO A 80 -2.18 3.62 -22.03
C PRO A 80 -1.01 3.17 -21.14
N ILE A 81 -1.26 2.17 -20.30
CA ILE A 81 -0.26 1.66 -19.37
C ILE A 81 0.53 0.55 -20.07
N VAL A 82 1.81 0.80 -20.36
CA VAL A 82 2.69 -0.17 -21.01
C VAL A 82 3.68 -0.71 -19.97
N PHE A 83 3.56 -1.99 -19.61
CA PHE A 83 4.48 -2.66 -18.70
C PHE A 83 4.89 -4.04 -19.22
N SER A 84 6.10 -4.48 -18.84
CA SER A 84 6.56 -5.83 -19.13
C SER A 84 5.91 -6.82 -18.18
N PHE A 85 5.02 -7.68 -18.70
CA PHE A 85 4.33 -8.72 -17.94
C PHE A 85 5.27 -9.58 -17.08
N LYS A 86 6.51 -9.85 -17.55
CA LYS A 86 7.50 -10.63 -16.81
C LYS A 86 7.96 -9.98 -15.50
N LYS A 87 7.96 -8.65 -15.41
CA LYS A 87 8.40 -7.94 -14.19
C LYS A 87 7.32 -7.93 -13.09
N ILE A 88 6.05 -7.97 -13.47
CA ILE A 88 4.92 -7.82 -12.54
C ILE A 88 4.09 -9.08 -12.34
N SER A 89 4.35 -10.15 -13.09
CA SER A 89 3.52 -11.36 -13.06
C SER A 89 3.45 -11.98 -11.67
N PHE A 90 4.56 -11.96 -10.92
CA PHE A 90 4.57 -12.45 -9.54
C PHE A 90 3.61 -11.64 -8.64
N ASP A 91 3.71 -10.32 -8.69
CA ASP A 91 2.88 -9.42 -7.88
C ASP A 91 1.39 -9.54 -8.28
N LEU A 92 1.10 -9.71 -9.57
CA LEU A 92 -0.27 -9.96 -10.08
C LEU A 92 -0.84 -11.29 -9.57
N TYR A 93 -0.09 -12.40 -9.67
CA TYR A 93 -0.56 -13.69 -9.18
C TYR A 93 -0.76 -13.68 -7.66
N PHE A 94 0.13 -13.02 -6.93
CA PHE A 94 0.00 -12.84 -5.49
C PHE A 94 -1.24 -12.03 -5.12
N LEU A 95 -1.51 -10.91 -5.82
CA LEU A 95 -2.69 -10.08 -5.62
C LEU A 95 -4.01 -10.82 -5.90
N ILE A 96 -4.04 -11.64 -6.95
CA ILE A 96 -5.19 -12.50 -7.24
C ILE A 96 -5.38 -13.50 -6.10
N PHE A 97 -4.32 -14.21 -5.72
CA PHE A 97 -4.39 -15.21 -4.65
C PHE A 97 -4.91 -14.62 -3.33
N ILE A 98 -4.37 -13.49 -2.89
CA ILE A 98 -4.76 -12.87 -1.62
C ILE A 98 -6.18 -12.30 -1.64
N THR A 99 -6.70 -11.93 -2.82
CA THR A 99 -8.09 -11.47 -2.96
C THR A 99 -9.09 -12.63 -2.85
N PHE A 100 -8.75 -13.80 -3.39
CA PHE A 100 -9.61 -14.99 -3.32
C PHE A 100 -9.54 -15.74 -1.98
N LEU A 101 -8.41 -15.65 -1.28
CA LEU A 101 -8.21 -16.34 0.00
C LEU A 101 -9.26 -16.02 1.09
N PRO A 102 -9.62 -14.75 1.37
CA PRO A 102 -10.68 -14.44 2.35
C PRO A 102 -12.06 -14.87 1.86
N LEU A 103 -12.34 -14.82 0.56
CA LEU A 103 -13.59 -15.33 -0.02
C LEU A 103 -13.71 -16.84 0.17
N PHE A 104 -12.61 -17.57 0.03
CA PHE A 104 -12.56 -19.01 0.27
C PHE A 104 -12.83 -19.33 1.75
N PHE A 105 -12.19 -18.63 2.70
CA PHE A 105 -12.48 -18.83 4.13
C PHE A 105 -13.93 -18.52 4.48
N MET A 106 -14.50 -17.49 3.87
CA MET A 106 -15.91 -17.13 4.04
C MET A 106 -16.88 -18.18 3.46
N TYR A 107 -16.47 -18.88 2.40
CA TYR A 107 -17.25 -20.00 1.86
C TYR A 107 -17.22 -21.23 2.78
N LEU A 108 -16.10 -21.46 3.48
CA LEU A 108 -15.93 -22.57 4.41
C LEU A 108 -16.56 -22.31 5.79
N GLY A 109 -16.82 -21.06 6.15
CA GLY A 109 -17.40 -20.65 7.43
C GLY A 109 -17.22 -19.16 7.70
N ASP A 110 -17.23 -18.75 8.96
CA ASP A 110 -17.04 -17.35 9.33
C ASP A 110 -15.54 -16.96 9.36
N LEU A 111 -15.28 -15.68 9.07
CA LEU A 111 -13.96 -15.08 9.26
C LEU A 111 -13.68 -14.91 10.77
N VAL A 112 -12.71 -15.66 11.27
CA VAL A 112 -12.30 -15.61 12.68
C VAL A 112 -11.13 -14.65 12.91
N LEU A 113 -10.97 -14.16 14.14
CA LEU A 113 -9.94 -13.18 14.51
C LEU A 113 -8.53 -13.61 14.10
N TRP A 114 -8.18 -14.90 14.27
CA TRP A 114 -6.87 -15.42 13.90
C TRP A 114 -6.58 -15.34 12.40
N GLN A 115 -7.60 -15.50 11.55
CA GLN A 115 -7.46 -15.30 10.10
C GLN A 115 -7.21 -13.83 9.78
N GLY A 116 -7.90 -12.92 10.47
CA GLY A 116 -7.67 -11.47 10.37
C GLY A 116 -6.25 -11.05 10.76
N ILE A 117 -5.73 -11.61 11.87
CA ILE A 117 -4.33 -11.38 12.30
C ILE A 117 -3.36 -11.91 11.24
N CYS A 118 -3.62 -13.09 10.68
CA CYS A 118 -2.82 -13.65 9.60
C CYS A 118 -2.79 -12.72 8.37
N PHE A 119 -3.93 -12.17 7.95
CA PHE A 119 -3.99 -11.20 6.85
C PHE A 119 -3.24 -9.91 7.15
N LEU A 120 -3.28 -9.41 8.39
CA LEU A 120 -2.50 -8.23 8.80
C LEU A 120 -0.99 -8.49 8.76
N LEU A 121 -0.55 -9.67 9.23
CA LEU A 121 0.87 -10.06 9.15
C LEU A 121 1.33 -10.22 7.71
N LEU A 122 0.48 -10.79 6.85
CA LEU A 122 0.75 -10.93 5.42
C LEU A 122 0.83 -9.57 4.72
N LEU A 123 -0.07 -8.64 5.06
CA LEU A 123 -0.01 -7.25 4.60
C LEU A 123 1.31 -6.58 5.04
N GLY A 124 1.69 -6.71 6.31
CA GLY A 124 2.94 -6.17 6.83
C GLY A 124 4.17 -6.76 6.14
N GLY A 125 4.18 -8.07 5.93
CA GLY A 125 5.23 -8.77 5.19
C GLY A 125 5.32 -8.35 3.72
N TYR A 126 4.18 -8.16 3.05
CA TYR A 126 4.14 -7.67 1.67
C TYR A 126 4.62 -6.22 1.55
N CYS A 127 4.22 -5.34 2.48
CA CYS A 127 4.75 -3.98 2.56
C CYS A 127 6.27 -3.98 2.76
N TRP A 128 6.80 -4.86 3.61
CA TRP A 128 8.25 -5.00 3.81
C TRP A 128 8.96 -5.54 2.57
N TYR A 129 8.40 -6.55 1.90
CA TYR A 129 8.90 -7.06 0.63
C TYR A 129 8.96 -5.96 -0.43
N LEU A 130 7.88 -5.19 -0.58
CA LEU A 130 7.78 -4.09 -1.54
C LEU A 130 8.81 -3.00 -1.24
N PHE A 131 9.01 -2.66 0.04
CA PHE A 131 10.01 -1.68 0.46
C PHE A 131 11.43 -2.13 0.10
N ASN A 132 11.76 -3.40 0.29
CA ASN A 132 13.07 -3.95 -0.08
C ASN A 132 13.25 -4.04 -1.61
N LYS A 133 12.17 -4.33 -2.35
CA LYS A 133 12.18 -4.43 -3.83
C LYS A 133 12.30 -3.07 -4.52
N ASP A 134 11.68 -2.02 -3.95
CA ASP A 134 11.83 -0.65 -4.46
C ASP A 134 13.27 -0.13 -4.29
N HIS A 135 13.95 -0.51 -3.20
CA HIS A 135 15.39 -0.21 -3.04
C HIS A 135 16.23 -0.80 -4.18
N GLU A 136 15.90 -2.01 -4.64
CA GLU A 136 16.59 -2.68 -5.75
C GLU A 136 16.28 -2.05 -7.13
N TYR A 137 15.11 -1.41 -7.28
CA TYR A 137 14.70 -0.71 -8.51
C TYR A 137 15.31 0.70 -8.63
N GLU A 138 15.54 1.40 -7.52
CA GLU A 138 16.32 2.66 -7.50
C GLU A 138 17.81 2.42 -7.79
N ASP A 139 18.37 1.27 -7.39
CA ASP A 139 19.77 0.92 -7.65
C ASP A 139 20.05 0.58 -9.13
N ASP A 140 19.12 -0.05 -9.86
CA ASP A 140 19.30 -0.49 -11.25
C ASP A 140 19.12 0.63 -12.31
N HIS A 141 18.57 1.79 -11.92
CA HIS A 141 18.39 2.97 -12.78
C HIS A 141 19.33 4.13 -12.44
N SER A 142 20.28 3.92 -11.54
CA SER A 142 21.31 4.89 -11.15
C SER A 142 22.58 4.76 -12.00
N ASP A 143 22.47 4.94 -13.32
CA ASP A 143 23.66 5.20 -14.15
C ASP A 143 24.20 6.59 -13.82
N GLY A 144 25.22 6.62 -12.95
CA GLY A 144 26.14 7.74 -12.80
C GLY A 144 25.97 8.63 -11.57
N ASN A 145 26.17 8.12 -10.35
CA ASN A 145 27.25 8.63 -9.49
C ASN A 145 27.47 7.75 -8.25
N LEU A 146 28.63 7.10 -8.24
CA LEU A 146 29.20 6.26 -7.19
C LEU A 146 29.50 7.09 -5.92
N SER A 147 28.50 7.46 -5.08
CA SER A 147 28.79 8.14 -3.80
C SER A 147 27.61 8.28 -2.79
N HIS A 148 26.55 7.45 -2.77
CA HIS A 148 25.45 7.70 -1.80
C HIS A 148 24.96 6.52 -0.95
N GLY A 149 25.21 5.26 -1.32
CA GLY A 149 24.79 4.10 -0.52
C GLY A 149 25.40 4.07 0.89
N LEU A 150 26.70 4.35 1.00
CA LEU A 150 27.39 4.39 2.30
C LEU A 150 26.87 5.54 3.18
N THR A 151 26.51 6.68 2.57
CA THR A 151 26.04 7.86 3.30
C THR A 151 24.61 7.70 3.83
N ILE A 152 23.75 6.94 3.14
CA ILE A 152 22.35 6.73 3.57
C ILE A 152 22.30 5.73 4.73
N SER A 153 23.01 4.59 4.65
CA SER A 153 23.14 3.69 5.80
C SER A 153 23.80 4.37 7.01
N LEU A 154 24.83 5.20 6.81
CA LEU A 154 25.42 5.99 7.90
C LEU A 154 24.43 7.01 8.50
N LYS A 155 23.57 7.65 7.68
CA LYS A 155 22.59 8.62 8.16
C LYS A 155 21.49 7.96 8.99
N ILE A 156 20.98 6.81 8.56
CA ILE A 156 19.98 6.04 9.32
C ILE A 156 20.57 5.54 10.63
N PHE A 157 21.79 5.00 10.61
CA PHE A 157 22.46 4.51 11.81
C PHE A 157 22.80 5.64 12.79
N SER A 158 23.24 6.80 12.28
CA SER A 158 23.48 8.01 13.11
C SER A 158 22.20 8.58 13.72
N GLY A 159 21.05 8.45 13.04
CA GLY A 159 19.76 8.91 13.54
C GLY A 159 19.26 8.05 14.71
N ILE A 160 19.45 6.73 14.64
CA ILE A 160 19.09 5.81 15.72
C ILE A 160 19.97 6.03 16.95
N ILE A 161 21.29 6.21 16.76
CA ILE A 161 22.22 6.50 17.87
C ILE A 161 21.97 7.89 18.48
N GLY A 162 21.66 8.89 17.65
CA GLY A 162 21.34 10.25 18.11
C GLY A 162 20.05 10.32 18.93
N LEU A 163 19.03 9.53 18.57
CA LEU A 163 17.80 9.42 19.36
C LEU A 163 18.03 8.73 20.71
N GLY A 164 18.98 7.80 20.81
CA GLY A 164 19.33 7.14 22.07
C GLY A 164 20.12 8.02 23.05
N LEU A 165 20.99 8.90 22.53
CA LEU A 165 21.81 9.79 23.36
C LEU A 165 21.12 11.11 23.73
N GLY A 166 20.11 11.54 22.95
CA GLY A 166 19.31 12.73 23.24
C GLY A 166 18.15 12.52 24.22
N ALA A 167 18.00 11.30 24.75
CA ALA A 167 16.96 10.91 25.69
C ALA A 167 17.43 10.92 27.16
N HIS A 168 18.49 11.67 27.49
CA HIS A 168 18.98 11.84 28.85
C HIS A 168 19.28 13.28 29.22
#